data_AF-A0A7S1ZIN6-F1
#
_entry.id   AF-A0A7S1ZIN6-F1
#
_cell.length_a   1.000
_cell.length_b   1.000
_cell.length_c   1.000
_cell.angle_alpha   90.00
_cell.angle_beta   90.00
_cell.angle_gamma   90.00
#
_symmetry.space_group_name_H-M   'P 1'
#
loop_
_entity.id
_entity.type
_entity.pdbx_description
1 polymer ?
#
loop_
_entity_poly.entity_id
_entity_poly.type
_entity_poly.pdbx_seq_one_letter_code
_entity_poly.pdbx_strand_id
1 'polypeptide(L)'
;GTSTGSTADVADLLYEQFGDDIASEPIEIDTIQGSVAKTFEQYGALVVGTPTWNTGADSERSGTGWDEIYYGEMQDLNLVGKKVAVFGLGDQVSYAENYADASGELYDVFEGLGCQMIGHTSQDGYEHEASKAIKGDKFCGLLCDAVNQEELTEDRVVQWVAQLKEEGILDGSSSATPEVAAAPAPTAADEINVVKELEEQSRILDENIMTHSGLKNDSDSFTPHHNPVTGRTMWTSADGRTCYYTVDAPKVGTKLSP
;
A
#
# COMPACT_ATOMS: atom_id res chain seq x y z
N GLY A 1 6.14 2.55 1.58
CA GLY A 1 5.64 1.44 2.39
C GLY A 1 6.48 0.25 2.05
N THR A 2 7.35 -0.20 2.95
CA THR A 2 8.16 -1.41 2.74
C THR A 2 8.46 -2.11 4.07
N SER A 3 8.50 -3.43 4.05
CA SER A 3 8.91 -4.24 5.21
C SER A 3 10.31 -4.83 5.03
N THR A 4 10.68 -5.25 3.82
CA THR A 4 11.93 -5.97 3.52
C THR A 4 12.85 -5.27 2.52
N GLY A 5 12.45 -4.12 1.96
CA GLY A 5 13.28 -3.32 1.06
C GLY A 5 12.80 -3.29 -0.39
N SER A 6 12.24 -4.37 -0.93
CA SER A 6 11.94 -4.46 -2.37
C SER A 6 10.99 -3.36 -2.90
N THR A 7 10.00 -2.93 -2.11
CA THR A 7 9.13 -1.80 -2.53
C THR A 7 9.89 -0.47 -2.56
N ALA A 8 10.90 -0.29 -1.70
CA ALA A 8 11.78 0.88 -1.73
C ALA A 8 12.72 0.82 -2.94
N ASP A 9 13.27 -0.36 -3.27
CA ASP A 9 14.12 -0.50 -4.46
C ASP A 9 13.36 -0.11 -5.74
N VAL A 10 12.08 -0.52 -5.87
CA VAL A 10 11.23 -0.09 -7.00
C VAL A 10 10.93 1.43 -6.95
N ALA A 11 10.77 2.00 -5.75
CA ALA A 11 10.57 3.44 -5.59
C ALA A 11 11.81 4.24 -6.03
N ASP A 12 13.00 3.74 -5.72
CA ASP A 12 14.27 4.34 -6.15
C ASP A 12 14.41 4.26 -7.67
N LEU A 13 14.09 3.13 -8.30
CA LEU A 13 14.05 3.00 -9.77
C LEU A 13 13.05 3.98 -10.41
N LEU A 14 11.87 4.15 -9.81
CA LEU A 14 10.88 5.13 -10.29
C LEU A 14 11.44 6.55 -10.19
N TYR A 15 12.07 6.91 -9.07
CA TYR A 15 12.70 8.21 -8.87
C TYR A 15 13.80 8.47 -9.91
N GLU A 16 14.72 7.53 -10.11
CA GLU A 16 15.78 7.61 -11.12
C GLU A 16 15.21 7.80 -12.54
N GLN A 17 14.13 7.08 -12.86
CA GLN A 17 13.51 7.12 -14.17
C GLN A 17 12.65 8.39 -14.41
N PHE A 18 12.10 8.97 -13.35
CA PHE A 18 11.44 10.28 -13.44
C PHE A 18 12.47 11.40 -13.61
N GLY A 19 13.56 11.38 -12.84
CA GLY A 19 14.58 12.43 -12.76
C GLY A 19 14.44 13.31 -11.51
N ASP A 20 15.56 13.74 -10.95
CA ASP A 20 15.65 14.55 -9.72
C ASP A 20 15.13 16.00 -9.88
N ASP A 21 15.00 16.46 -11.12
CA ASP A 21 14.38 17.74 -11.48
C ASP A 21 12.84 17.66 -11.52
N ILE A 22 12.28 16.46 -11.57
CA ILE A 22 10.84 16.19 -11.72
C ILE A 22 10.24 15.60 -10.43
N ALA A 23 10.87 14.58 -9.87
CA ALA A 23 10.39 13.86 -8.70
C ALA A 23 11.19 14.23 -7.45
N SER A 24 10.55 14.15 -6.28
CA SER A 24 11.27 14.15 -5.01
C SER A 24 11.74 12.74 -4.66
N GLU A 25 12.76 12.64 -3.83
CA GLU A 25 13.22 11.35 -3.28
C GLU A 25 12.05 10.58 -2.64
N PRO A 26 12.03 9.24 -2.74
CA PRO A 26 10.98 8.42 -2.13
C PRO A 26 10.86 8.66 -0.61
N ILE A 27 9.63 8.81 -0.14
CA ILE A 27 9.33 8.96 1.29
C ILE A 27 8.77 7.64 1.80
N GLU A 28 9.43 7.04 2.81
CA GLU A 28 8.89 5.87 3.48
C GLU A 28 7.73 6.28 4.38
N ILE A 29 6.57 5.65 4.17
CA ILE A 29 5.30 6.07 4.76
C ILE A 29 5.35 6.03 6.30
N ASP A 30 6.00 5.00 6.85
CA ASP A 30 6.23 4.82 8.30
C ASP A 30 7.16 5.88 8.92
N THR A 31 7.87 6.66 8.11
CA THR A 31 8.79 7.69 8.60
C THR A 31 8.19 9.09 8.61
N ILE A 32 7.02 9.29 8.01
CA ILE A 32 6.35 10.59 7.97
C ILE A 32 6.07 11.06 9.40
N GLN A 33 6.61 12.23 9.73
CA GLN A 33 6.37 12.89 11.00
C GLN A 33 5.29 13.95 10.83
N GLY A 34 4.33 14.01 11.76
CA GLY A 34 3.25 14.99 11.72
C GLY A 34 2.06 14.48 10.91
N SER A 35 1.57 15.28 9.96
CA SER A 35 0.34 14.99 9.22
C SER A 35 0.65 14.48 7.82
N VAL A 36 0.17 13.27 7.50
CA VAL A 36 0.27 12.70 6.14
C VAL A 36 -0.37 13.63 5.11
N ALA A 37 -1.49 14.28 5.47
CA ALA A 37 -2.17 15.27 4.64
C ALA A 37 -1.25 16.38 4.16
N LYS A 38 -0.56 17.03 5.11
CA LYS A 38 0.34 18.14 4.80
C LYS A 38 1.53 17.71 3.95
N THR A 39 1.96 16.45 4.07
CA THR A 39 2.99 15.90 3.19
C THR A 39 2.46 15.75 1.77
N PHE A 40 1.30 15.13 1.58
CA PHE A 40 0.73 14.88 0.25
C PHE A 40 0.29 16.15 -0.48
N GLU A 41 -0.14 17.17 0.25
CA GLU A 41 -0.51 18.49 -0.30
C GLU A 41 0.65 19.21 -1.01
N GLN A 42 1.91 18.90 -0.66
CA GLN A 42 3.10 19.53 -1.25
C GLN A 42 3.33 19.11 -2.71
N TYR A 43 2.71 18.02 -3.15
CA TYR A 43 2.97 17.41 -4.45
C TYR A 43 1.78 17.57 -5.40
N GLY A 44 2.06 17.89 -6.67
CA GLY A 44 1.01 18.03 -7.70
C GLY A 44 0.35 16.71 -8.09
N ALA A 45 1.11 15.61 -8.02
CA ALA A 45 0.68 14.24 -8.25
C ALA A 45 1.45 13.31 -7.29
N LEU A 46 0.95 12.09 -7.08
CA LEU A 46 1.58 11.10 -6.22
C LEU A 46 1.82 9.80 -6.99
N VAL A 47 2.97 9.16 -6.72
CA VAL A 47 3.21 7.75 -7.05
C VAL A 47 3.35 7.02 -5.73
N VAL A 48 2.44 6.09 -5.43
CA VAL A 48 2.34 5.44 -4.12
C VAL A 48 2.57 3.94 -4.25
N GLY A 49 3.35 3.38 -3.32
CA GLY A 49 3.84 2.00 -3.38
C GLY A 49 3.50 1.19 -2.14
N THR A 50 3.10 -0.07 -2.33
CA THR A 50 2.84 -1.00 -1.24
C THR A 50 3.20 -2.46 -1.58
N PRO A 51 3.79 -3.24 -0.66
CA PRO A 51 3.85 -4.69 -0.78
C PRO A 51 2.51 -5.31 -0.35
N THR A 52 2.36 -6.62 -0.60
CA THR A 52 1.30 -7.47 0.00
C THR A 52 1.96 -8.54 0.86
N TRP A 53 1.53 -8.64 2.12
CA TRP A 53 2.03 -9.61 3.10
C TRP A 53 0.94 -10.46 3.72
N ASN A 54 0.02 -9.88 4.50
CA ASN A 54 -1.05 -10.58 5.24
C ASN A 54 -2.10 -11.21 4.29
N THR A 55 -1.64 -12.20 3.53
CA THR A 55 -2.28 -12.62 2.29
C THR A 55 -3.52 -13.44 2.60
N GLY A 56 -4.64 -13.04 2.00
CA GLY A 56 -5.94 -13.65 2.25
C GLY A 56 -6.63 -13.18 3.53
N ALA A 57 -6.01 -12.29 4.31
CA ALA A 57 -6.71 -11.57 5.39
C ALA A 57 -7.82 -10.70 4.82
N ASP A 58 -8.74 -10.19 5.66
CA ASP A 58 -9.82 -9.28 5.25
C ASP A 58 -9.40 -7.79 5.26
N SER A 59 -8.39 -7.44 6.06
CA SER A 59 -7.81 -6.10 6.19
C SER A 59 -6.31 -6.20 6.46
N GLU A 60 -5.62 -5.05 6.45
CA GLU A 60 -4.22 -4.90 6.87
C GLU A 60 -3.24 -5.77 6.08
N ARG A 61 -3.28 -5.62 4.75
CA ARG A 61 -2.52 -6.48 3.83
C ARG A 61 -1.14 -5.94 3.50
N SER A 62 -0.87 -4.66 3.76
CA SER A 62 0.43 -4.08 3.37
C SER A 62 1.53 -4.46 4.34
N GLY A 63 1.22 -4.51 5.62
CA GLY A 63 2.23 -4.69 6.63
C GLY A 63 3.14 -3.49 6.86
N THR A 64 2.63 -2.30 6.56
CA THR A 64 3.36 -1.04 6.59
C THR A 64 2.47 0.04 7.19
N GLY A 65 2.99 1.26 7.37
CA GLY A 65 2.22 2.39 7.88
C GLY A 65 0.96 2.73 7.05
N TRP A 66 0.81 2.18 5.85
CA TRP A 66 -0.42 2.28 5.07
C TRP A 66 -1.63 1.70 5.82
N ASP A 67 -1.47 0.54 6.45
CA ASP A 67 -2.56 -0.13 7.18
C ASP A 67 -3.08 0.74 8.34
N GLU A 68 -2.22 1.53 8.99
CA GLU A 68 -2.62 2.47 10.04
C GLU A 68 -3.26 3.74 9.45
N ILE A 69 -2.68 4.25 8.35
CA ILE A 69 -3.15 5.49 7.69
C ILE A 69 -4.54 5.32 7.08
N TYR A 70 -4.86 4.14 6.53
CA TYR A 70 -6.16 3.86 5.91
C TYR A 70 -7.33 4.11 6.86
N TYR A 71 -7.21 3.72 8.13
CA TYR A 71 -8.30 3.78 9.10
C TYR A 71 -8.25 5.00 10.03
N GLY A 72 -7.13 5.74 10.03
CA GLY A 72 -6.94 6.91 10.90
C GLY A 72 -6.91 8.24 10.16
N GLU A 73 -5.86 8.46 9.36
CA GLU A 73 -5.51 9.80 8.85
C GLU A 73 -6.14 10.13 7.50
N MET A 74 -6.60 9.12 6.75
CA MET A 74 -7.16 9.33 5.40
C MET A 74 -8.40 10.22 5.37
N GLN A 75 -9.19 10.27 6.46
CA GLN A 75 -10.44 11.05 6.52
C GLN A 75 -10.21 12.58 6.49
N ASP A 76 -9.02 13.03 6.87
CA ASP A 76 -8.66 14.45 6.91
C ASP A 76 -8.07 14.94 5.57
N LEU A 77 -7.95 14.06 4.57
CA LEU A 77 -7.29 14.35 3.30
C LEU A 77 -8.24 14.97 2.28
N ASN A 78 -7.87 16.14 1.73
CA ASN A 78 -8.50 16.69 0.53
C ASN A 78 -7.58 16.48 -0.68
N LEU A 79 -7.78 15.37 -1.38
CA LEU A 79 -6.99 15.00 -2.57
C LEU A 79 -7.83 14.99 -3.86
N VAL A 80 -9.02 15.60 -3.84
CA VAL A 80 -9.94 15.59 -4.97
C VAL A 80 -9.25 16.13 -6.23
N GLY A 81 -9.31 15.35 -7.31
CA GLY A 81 -8.70 15.66 -8.61
C GLY A 81 -7.18 15.56 -8.66
N LYS A 82 -6.49 15.24 -7.55
CA LYS A 82 -5.05 14.99 -7.55
C LYS A 82 -4.78 13.71 -8.34
N LYS A 83 -3.78 13.73 -9.22
CA LYS A 83 -3.37 12.52 -9.94
C LYS A 83 -2.60 11.59 -9.03
N VAL A 84 -3.00 10.32 -8.99
CA VAL A 84 -2.34 9.30 -8.21
C VAL A 84 -2.10 8.06 -9.07
N ALA A 85 -0.87 7.56 -9.07
CA ALA A 85 -0.49 6.30 -9.68
C ALA A 85 -0.09 5.31 -8.57
N VAL A 86 -0.53 4.07 -8.68
CA VAL A 86 -0.21 3.01 -7.71
C VAL A 86 0.81 2.07 -8.32
N PHE A 87 1.82 1.68 -7.54
CA PHE A 87 2.60 0.48 -7.82
C PHE A 87 2.56 -0.46 -6.61
N GLY A 88 2.85 -1.73 -6.83
CA GLY A 88 3.00 -2.63 -5.70
C GLY A 88 3.69 -3.93 -6.00
N LEU A 89 3.97 -4.64 -4.92
CA LEU A 89 4.74 -5.88 -4.95
C LEU A 89 3.89 -7.04 -4.43
N GLY A 90 3.97 -8.16 -5.12
CA GLY A 90 3.39 -9.43 -4.69
C GLY A 90 4.27 -10.60 -5.12
N ASP A 91 3.93 -11.80 -4.66
CA ASP A 91 4.54 -13.05 -5.09
C ASP A 91 3.46 -13.89 -5.77
N GLN A 92 3.48 -13.91 -7.10
CA GLN A 92 2.44 -14.51 -7.92
C GLN A 92 2.44 -16.05 -7.86
N VAL A 93 3.57 -16.65 -7.51
CA VAL A 93 3.72 -18.12 -7.44
C VAL A 93 3.20 -18.64 -6.10
N SER A 94 3.57 -18.00 -4.98
CA SER A 94 3.17 -18.45 -3.64
C SER A 94 1.75 -18.03 -3.28
N TYR A 95 1.26 -16.93 -3.85
CA TYR A 95 -0.02 -16.29 -3.50
C TYR A 95 -0.85 -15.93 -4.73
N ALA A 96 -0.94 -16.84 -5.68
CA ALA A 96 -1.63 -16.65 -6.96
C ALA A 96 -3.10 -16.21 -6.81
N GLU A 97 -3.79 -16.63 -5.74
CA GLU A 97 -5.18 -16.25 -5.46
C GLU A 97 -5.36 -14.85 -4.82
N ASN A 98 -4.27 -14.18 -4.46
CA ASN A 98 -4.26 -12.89 -3.77
C ASN A 98 -3.11 -11.99 -4.28
N TYR A 99 -2.75 -12.12 -5.55
CA TYR A 99 -1.55 -11.49 -6.09
C TYR A 99 -1.64 -9.96 -5.97
N ALA A 100 -0.73 -9.38 -5.19
CA ALA A 100 -0.63 -7.93 -4.95
C ALA A 100 -1.93 -7.26 -4.46
N ASP A 101 -2.75 -7.96 -3.67
CA ASP A 101 -4.05 -7.48 -3.20
C ASP A 101 -4.00 -6.09 -2.51
N ALA A 102 -2.94 -5.81 -1.75
CA ALA A 102 -2.80 -4.52 -1.06
C ALA A 102 -2.71 -3.34 -2.03
N SER A 103 -2.25 -3.54 -3.28
CA SER A 103 -2.23 -2.50 -4.30
C SER A 103 -3.63 -2.09 -4.74
N GLY A 104 -4.56 -3.05 -4.82
CA GLY A 104 -5.97 -2.76 -5.10
C GLY A 104 -6.62 -1.96 -3.99
N GLU A 105 -6.31 -2.28 -2.73
CA GLU A 105 -6.79 -1.52 -1.57
C GLU A 105 -6.24 -0.10 -1.52
N LEU A 106 -4.93 0.06 -1.75
CA LEU A 106 -4.31 1.38 -1.85
C LEU A 106 -4.98 2.21 -2.95
N TYR A 107 -5.24 1.61 -4.11
CA TYR A 107 -5.95 2.27 -5.21
C TYR A 107 -7.36 2.70 -4.79
N ASP A 108 -8.15 1.80 -4.20
CA ASP A 108 -9.55 2.06 -3.83
C ASP A 108 -9.66 3.17 -2.78
N VAL A 109 -8.70 3.26 -1.86
CA VAL A 109 -8.63 4.35 -0.87
C VAL A 109 -8.41 5.70 -1.57
N PHE A 110 -7.42 5.82 -2.46
CA PHE A 110 -7.17 7.08 -3.16
C PHE A 110 -8.30 7.45 -4.14
N GLU A 111 -8.89 6.47 -4.82
CA GLU A 111 -10.06 6.68 -5.68
C GLU A 111 -11.26 7.19 -4.87
N GLY A 112 -11.52 6.60 -3.69
CA GLY A 112 -12.57 7.01 -2.77
C GLY A 112 -12.40 8.45 -2.25
N LEU A 113 -11.16 8.95 -2.17
CA LEU A 113 -10.84 10.35 -1.85
C LEU A 113 -11.03 11.31 -3.04
N GLY A 114 -11.52 10.81 -4.18
CA GLY A 114 -11.76 11.58 -5.39
C GLY A 114 -10.51 11.88 -6.20
N CYS A 115 -9.41 11.13 -5.99
CA CYS A 115 -8.21 11.27 -6.81
C CYS A 115 -8.49 10.84 -8.26
N GLN A 116 -7.76 11.46 -9.18
CA GLN A 116 -7.70 10.99 -10.57
C GLN A 116 -6.68 9.85 -10.65
N MET A 117 -7.16 8.62 -10.65
CA MET A 117 -6.30 7.46 -10.75
C MET A 117 -5.77 7.26 -12.18
N ILE A 118 -4.47 7.01 -12.31
CA ILE A 118 -3.77 6.79 -13.58
C ILE A 118 -2.77 5.63 -13.46
N GLY A 119 -2.21 5.17 -14.59
CA GLY A 119 -1.15 4.17 -14.62
C GLY A 119 -1.63 2.73 -14.69
N HIS A 120 -2.81 2.45 -15.25
CA HIS A 120 -3.30 1.08 -15.38
C HIS A 120 -2.42 0.27 -16.36
N THR A 121 -2.02 -0.95 -15.99
CA THR A 121 -1.12 -1.80 -16.80
C THR A 121 -1.79 -3.11 -17.24
N SER A 122 -1.26 -3.75 -18.29
CA SER A 122 -1.76 -5.06 -18.75
C SER A 122 -1.47 -6.16 -17.71
N GLN A 123 -2.35 -7.16 -17.66
CA GLN A 123 -2.11 -8.42 -16.94
C GLN A 123 -1.18 -9.38 -17.71
N ASP A 124 -0.83 -9.06 -18.96
CA ASP A 124 0.03 -9.91 -19.78
C ASP A 124 1.43 -10.07 -19.16
N GLY A 125 1.92 -11.31 -19.13
CA GLY A 125 3.23 -11.65 -18.58
C GLY A 125 3.23 -11.91 -17.07
N TYR A 126 2.07 -12.02 -16.45
CA TYR A 126 1.90 -12.47 -15.07
C TYR A 126 1.12 -13.79 -15.03
N GLU A 127 1.43 -14.65 -14.07
CA GLU A 127 0.73 -15.90 -13.79
C GLU A 127 0.06 -15.79 -12.40
N HIS A 128 -1.24 -15.50 -12.38
CA HIS A 128 -2.04 -15.43 -11.15
C HIS A 128 -3.45 -15.99 -11.38
N GLU A 129 -4.14 -16.35 -10.29
CA GLU A 129 -5.53 -16.82 -10.32
C GLU A 129 -6.50 -15.69 -9.99
N ALA A 130 -6.17 -14.83 -9.02
CA ALA A 130 -6.99 -13.71 -8.61
C ALA A 130 -6.13 -12.58 -8.00
N SER A 131 -6.65 -11.36 -8.09
CA SER A 131 -6.03 -10.16 -7.53
C SER A 131 -7.06 -9.05 -7.37
N LYS A 132 -7.04 -8.38 -6.22
CA LYS A 132 -7.82 -7.15 -5.99
C LYS A 132 -7.29 -5.94 -6.74
N ALA A 133 -6.04 -6.01 -7.24
CA ALA A 133 -5.46 -4.97 -8.06
C ALA A 133 -6.06 -4.95 -9.48
N ILE A 134 -6.94 -5.89 -9.86
CA ILE A 134 -7.59 -5.90 -11.17
C ILE A 134 -8.75 -4.88 -11.21
N LYS A 135 -8.69 -3.95 -12.16
CA LYS A 135 -9.73 -2.96 -12.46
C LYS A 135 -10.13 -3.10 -13.93
N GLY A 136 -11.26 -3.77 -14.16
CA GLY A 136 -11.68 -4.16 -15.51
C GLY A 136 -10.81 -5.30 -16.05
N ASP A 137 -10.12 -5.06 -17.16
CA ASP A 137 -9.21 -6.01 -17.83
C ASP A 137 -7.72 -5.73 -17.53
N LYS A 138 -7.42 -4.75 -16.68
CA LYS A 138 -6.07 -4.29 -16.36
C LYS A 138 -5.78 -4.36 -14.87
N PHE A 139 -4.50 -4.28 -14.50
CA PHE A 139 -4.13 -3.91 -13.15
C PHE A 139 -4.32 -2.40 -12.92
N CYS A 140 -4.59 -2.03 -11.67
CA CYS A 140 -4.81 -0.67 -11.19
C CYS A 140 -3.55 0.22 -11.23
N GLY A 141 -2.41 -0.36 -11.62
CA GLY A 141 -1.08 0.20 -11.43
C GLY A 141 0.01 -0.71 -11.98
N LEU A 142 1.27 -0.38 -11.71
CA LEU A 142 2.41 -1.26 -11.97
C LEU A 142 2.53 -2.32 -10.86
N LEU A 143 2.48 -3.60 -11.22
CA LEU A 143 2.80 -4.68 -10.30
C LEU A 143 4.21 -5.22 -10.57
N CYS A 144 4.95 -5.46 -9.50
CA CYS A 144 6.28 -6.08 -9.56
C CYS A 144 6.28 -7.35 -8.71
N ASP A 145 7.18 -8.26 -9.05
CA ASP A 145 7.37 -9.51 -8.30
C ASP A 145 8.86 -9.73 -8.12
N ALA A 146 9.36 -9.34 -6.94
CA ALA A 146 10.76 -9.44 -6.58
C ALA A 146 11.21 -10.88 -6.25
N VAL A 147 10.30 -11.85 -6.25
CA VAL A 147 10.59 -13.26 -5.95
C VAL A 147 10.71 -14.08 -7.22
N ASN A 148 9.82 -13.84 -8.19
CA ASN A 148 9.66 -14.70 -9.36
C ASN A 148 10.01 -14.00 -10.69
N GLN A 149 10.00 -12.67 -10.73
CA GLN A 149 10.20 -11.89 -11.95
C GLN A 149 11.04 -10.63 -11.70
N GLU A 150 12.02 -10.74 -10.80
CA GLU A 150 12.89 -9.62 -10.40
C GLU A 150 13.51 -8.95 -11.63
N GLU A 151 13.96 -9.76 -12.59
CA GLU A 151 14.61 -9.34 -13.83
C GLU A 151 13.72 -8.51 -14.77
N LEU A 152 12.41 -8.55 -14.60
CA LEU A 152 11.46 -7.76 -15.40
C LEU A 152 11.16 -6.39 -14.79
N THR A 153 11.60 -6.14 -13.55
CA THR A 153 11.23 -4.95 -12.78
C THR A 153 11.69 -3.65 -13.44
N GLU A 154 12.96 -3.57 -13.83
CA GLU A 154 13.55 -2.36 -14.42
C GLU A 154 12.82 -1.97 -15.73
N ASP A 155 12.66 -2.94 -16.64
CA ASP A 155 11.96 -2.73 -17.92
C ASP A 155 10.50 -2.29 -17.72
N ARG A 156 9.81 -2.89 -16.75
CA ARG A 156 8.42 -2.51 -16.41
C ARG A 156 8.36 -1.08 -15.85
N VAL A 157 9.28 -0.70 -14.98
CA VAL A 157 9.38 0.67 -14.44
C VAL A 157 9.62 1.68 -15.57
N VAL A 158 10.57 1.42 -16.46
CA VAL A 158 10.88 2.30 -17.60
C VAL A 158 9.64 2.55 -18.47
N GLN A 159 8.93 1.48 -18.83
CA GLN A 159 7.72 1.57 -19.64
C GLN A 159 6.60 2.30 -18.92
N TRP A 160 6.40 2.00 -17.63
CA TRP A 160 5.33 2.59 -16.85
C TRP A 160 5.54 4.09 -16.62
N VAL A 161 6.78 4.54 -16.34
CA VAL A 161 7.06 5.98 -16.21
C VAL A 161 6.80 6.72 -17.52
N ALA A 162 7.15 6.12 -18.67
CA ALA A 162 6.83 6.70 -19.98
C ALA A 162 5.32 6.83 -20.16
N GLN A 163 4.55 5.78 -19.84
CA GLN A 163 3.10 5.80 -19.84
C GLN A 163 2.54 6.90 -18.92
N LEU A 164 3.00 6.99 -17.67
CA LEU A 164 2.51 8.00 -16.72
C LEU A 164 2.75 9.43 -17.22
N LYS A 165 3.88 9.69 -17.89
CA LYS A 165 4.17 10.97 -18.54
C LYS A 165 3.16 11.26 -19.66
N GLU A 166 2.80 10.27 -20.48
CA GLU A 166 1.77 10.41 -21.52
C GLU A 166 0.35 10.59 -20.96
N GLU A 167 0.05 9.95 -19.83
CA GLU A 167 -1.21 10.11 -19.08
C GLU A 167 -1.26 11.41 -18.27
N GLY A 168 -0.22 12.24 -18.38
CA GLY A 168 -0.20 13.58 -17.84
C GLY A 168 0.07 13.64 -16.34
N ILE A 169 0.81 12.69 -15.75
CA ILE A 169 1.17 12.76 -14.32
C ILE A 169 1.89 14.08 -13.97
N LEU A 170 2.54 14.71 -14.96
CA LEU A 170 3.25 15.98 -14.83
C LEU A 170 2.38 17.21 -15.12
N ASP A 171 1.16 17.05 -15.63
CA ASP A 171 0.26 18.19 -15.76
C ASP A 171 -0.22 18.51 -14.35
N GLY A 172 0.28 19.61 -13.80
CA GLY A 172 -0.12 20.11 -12.48
C GLY A 172 -1.64 20.10 -12.35
N SER A 173 -2.15 19.87 -11.13
CA SER A 173 -3.59 19.80 -10.89
C SER A 173 -4.25 21.05 -11.45
N SER A 174 -4.88 20.90 -12.62
CA SER A 174 -5.75 21.94 -13.12
C SER A 174 -6.83 22.06 -12.06
N SER A 175 -6.98 23.24 -11.48
CA SER A 175 -8.14 23.59 -10.66
C SER A 175 -9.39 23.70 -11.55
N ALA A 176 -9.58 22.76 -12.47
CA ALA A 176 -10.83 22.52 -13.13
C ALA A 176 -11.74 21.95 -12.05
N THR A 177 -12.51 22.84 -11.44
CA THR A 177 -13.69 22.47 -10.67
C THR A 177 -14.44 21.44 -11.51
N PRO A 178 -14.60 20.18 -11.06
CA PRO A 178 -15.53 19.31 -11.74
C PRO A 178 -16.89 20.00 -11.66
N GLU A 179 -17.57 20.16 -12.79
CA GLU A 179 -19.00 20.47 -12.78
C GLU A 179 -19.70 19.25 -12.18
N VAL A 180 -19.78 19.23 -10.84
CA VAL A 180 -20.47 18.19 -10.10
C VAL A 180 -21.95 18.34 -10.45
N ALA A 181 -22.44 17.45 -11.32
CA ALA A 181 -23.83 17.05 -11.26
C ALA A 181 -24.05 16.55 -9.83
N ALA A 182 -24.74 17.35 -9.02
CA ALA A 182 -24.94 17.12 -7.60
C ALA A 182 -25.50 15.70 -7.37
N ALA A 183 -24.63 14.78 -7.00
CA ALA A 183 -25.05 13.60 -6.24
C ALA A 183 -25.64 14.13 -4.92
N PRO A 184 -26.81 13.61 -4.49
CA PRO A 184 -27.42 14.08 -3.26
C PRO A 184 -26.45 13.84 -2.11
N ALA A 185 -26.28 14.86 -1.26
CA ALA A 185 -25.52 14.72 -0.02
C ALA A 185 -26.03 13.48 0.75
N PRO A 186 -25.13 12.66 1.33
CA PRO A 186 -25.53 11.54 2.17
C PRO A 186 -26.48 12.06 3.24
N THR A 187 -27.59 11.36 3.44
CA THR A 187 -28.54 11.78 4.46
C THR A 187 -27.90 11.58 5.84
N ALA A 188 -28.37 12.31 6.85
CA ALA A 188 -27.93 12.08 8.24
C ALA A 188 -28.12 10.61 8.67
N ALA A 189 -29.01 9.85 8.03
CA ALA A 189 -29.16 8.42 8.26
C ALA A 189 -28.04 7.58 7.65
N ASP A 190 -27.49 7.99 6.50
CA ASP A 190 -26.35 7.34 5.85
C ASP A 190 -25.06 7.59 6.63
N GLU A 191 -24.84 8.81 7.11
CA GLU A 191 -23.70 9.15 7.99
C GLU A 191 -23.76 8.37 9.31
N ILE A 192 -24.95 8.26 9.92
CA ILE A 192 -25.13 7.50 11.16
C ILE A 192 -24.88 6.00 10.94
N ASN A 193 -25.22 5.45 9.77
CA ASN A 193 -24.98 4.03 9.48
C ASN A 193 -23.49 3.77 9.25
N VAL A 194 -22.78 4.64 8.52
CA VAL A 194 -21.32 4.55 8.34
C VAL A 194 -20.61 4.64 9.68
N VAL A 195 -20.98 5.60 10.55
CA VAL A 195 -20.39 5.73 11.89
C VAL A 195 -20.65 4.48 12.74
N LYS A 196 -21.84 3.89 12.67
CA LYS A 196 -22.13 2.64 13.39
C LYS A 196 -21.34 1.45 12.87
N GLU A 197 -21.18 1.33 11.56
CA GLU A 197 -20.41 0.25 10.95
C GLU A 197 -18.92 0.38 11.29
N LEU A 198 -18.39 1.61 11.33
CA LEU A 198 -17.03 1.91 11.79
C LEU A 198 -16.84 1.70 13.30
N GLU A 199 -17.82 2.05 14.14
CA GLU A 199 -17.80 1.78 15.58
C GLU A 199 -17.84 0.27 15.87
N GLU A 200 -18.60 -0.49 15.07
CA GLU A 200 -18.66 -1.95 15.18
C GLU A 200 -17.35 -2.59 14.70
N GLN A 201 -16.75 -2.09 13.61
CA GLN A 201 -15.41 -2.49 13.16
C GLN A 201 -14.33 -2.12 14.19
N SER A 202 -14.41 -0.95 14.82
CA SER A 202 -13.51 -0.53 15.91
C SER A 202 -13.69 -1.37 17.17
N ARG A 203 -14.91 -1.79 17.51
CA ARG A 203 -15.13 -2.74 18.61
C ARG A 203 -14.58 -4.13 18.28
N ILE A 204 -14.76 -4.59 17.04
CA ILE A 204 -14.14 -5.84 16.55
C ILE A 204 -12.61 -5.73 16.62
N LEU A 205 -12.04 -4.56 16.32
CA LEU A 205 -10.61 -4.27 16.46
C LEU A 205 -10.15 -4.37 17.93
N ASP A 206 -10.87 -3.75 18.87
CA ASP A 206 -10.56 -3.84 20.31
C ASP A 206 -10.65 -5.29 20.83
N GLU A 207 -11.64 -6.06 20.37
CA GLU A 207 -11.79 -7.48 20.71
C GLU A 207 -10.67 -8.33 20.09
N ASN A 208 -10.29 -8.08 18.83
CA ASN A 208 -9.20 -8.78 18.16
C ASN A 208 -7.84 -8.46 18.81
N ILE A 209 -7.57 -7.19 19.16
CA ILE A 209 -6.38 -6.77 19.91
C ILE A 209 -6.33 -7.47 21.29
N MET A 210 -7.47 -7.55 21.99
CA MET A 210 -7.57 -8.28 23.26
C MET A 210 -7.31 -9.79 23.08
N THR A 211 -7.76 -10.40 21.98
CA THR A 211 -7.47 -11.82 21.70
C THR A 211 -6.02 -12.09 21.29
N HIS A 212 -5.32 -11.12 20.69
CA HIS A 212 -3.89 -11.22 20.38
C HIS A 212 -2.97 -10.98 21.58
N SER A 213 -3.45 -10.33 22.65
CA SER A 213 -2.74 -10.26 23.94
C SER A 213 -2.58 -11.64 24.63
N GLY A 214 -3.32 -12.65 24.14
CA GLY A 214 -3.30 -14.03 24.64
C GLY A 214 -2.49 -15.02 23.81
N LEU A 215 -1.89 -14.60 22.68
CA LEU A 215 -0.93 -15.44 21.98
C LEU A 215 0.33 -15.51 22.83
N LYS A 216 0.54 -16.66 23.48
CA LYS A 216 1.86 -17.04 23.98
C LYS A 216 2.85 -16.78 22.85
N ASN A 217 3.95 -16.09 23.17
CA ASN A 217 5.13 -16.00 22.32
C ASN A 217 5.52 -17.41 21.85
N ASP A 218 5.00 -17.85 20.71
CA ASP A 218 5.46 -19.02 19.98
C ASP A 218 6.37 -18.51 18.86
N SER A 219 7.35 -17.68 19.26
CA SER A 219 8.36 -17.06 18.41
C SER A 219 9.19 -18.09 17.61
N ASP A 220 9.02 -19.38 17.89
CA ASP A 220 9.66 -20.48 17.17
C ASP A 220 8.98 -20.78 15.81
N SER A 221 7.81 -20.21 15.52
CA SER A 221 7.04 -20.48 14.29
C SER A 221 6.96 -19.31 13.29
N PHE A 222 7.40 -18.11 13.67
CA PHE A 222 7.37 -16.92 12.82
C PHE A 222 8.77 -16.45 12.44
N THR A 223 8.95 -16.06 11.18
CA THR A 223 10.20 -15.53 10.65
C THR A 223 10.22 -14.01 10.79
N PRO A 224 11.23 -13.42 11.49
CA PRO A 224 11.37 -11.97 11.61
C PRO A 224 12.02 -11.33 10.37
N HIS A 225 11.50 -10.18 9.98
CA HIS A 225 12.02 -9.30 8.94
C HIS A 225 12.16 -7.90 9.51
N HIS A 226 13.38 -7.50 9.86
CA HIS A 226 13.63 -6.19 10.46
C HIS A 226 13.91 -5.14 9.38
N ASN A 227 13.11 -4.08 9.36
CA ASN A 227 13.37 -2.89 8.56
C ASN A 227 14.21 -1.88 9.37
N PRO A 228 15.50 -1.66 9.04
CA PRO A 228 16.36 -0.73 9.77
C PRO A 228 16.01 0.75 9.55
N VAL A 229 15.28 1.08 8.48
CA VAL A 229 14.84 2.45 8.18
C VAL A 229 13.73 2.87 9.13
N THR A 230 12.76 1.99 9.37
CA THR A 230 11.59 2.29 10.21
C THR A 230 11.75 1.84 11.66
N GLY A 231 12.73 0.96 11.93
CA GLY A 231 12.90 0.33 13.25
C GLY A 231 11.93 -0.85 13.49
N ARG A 232 10.93 -1.05 12.62
CA ARG A 232 9.90 -2.08 12.78
C ARG A 232 10.45 -3.45 12.41
N THR A 233 9.86 -4.48 13.01
CA THR A 233 10.04 -5.87 12.62
C THR A 233 8.70 -6.47 12.25
N MET A 234 8.61 -7.02 11.05
CA MET A 234 7.49 -7.85 10.61
C MET A 234 7.78 -9.31 10.93
N TRP A 235 6.79 -10.00 11.47
CA TRP A 235 6.85 -11.42 11.76
C TRP A 235 5.89 -12.14 10.84
N THR A 236 6.37 -13.14 10.09
CA THR A 236 5.58 -13.87 9.09
C THR A 236 5.45 -15.34 9.47
N SER A 237 4.27 -15.93 9.30
CA SER A 237 4.06 -17.37 9.45
C SER A 237 4.83 -18.14 8.37
N ALA A 238 5.05 -19.44 8.58
CA ALA A 238 5.79 -20.28 7.63
C ALA A 238 5.15 -20.36 6.23
N ASP A 239 3.83 -20.19 6.13
CA ASP A 239 3.08 -20.12 4.89
C ASP A 239 2.88 -18.67 4.38
N GLY A 240 3.43 -17.69 5.10
CA GLY A 240 3.38 -16.26 4.83
C GLY A 240 1.99 -15.61 4.77
N ARG A 241 0.92 -16.34 5.12
CA ARG A 241 -0.45 -15.82 5.09
C ARG A 241 -0.86 -15.03 6.33
N THR A 242 -0.10 -15.15 7.42
CA THR A 242 -0.31 -14.36 8.64
C THR A 242 0.92 -13.55 8.97
N CYS A 243 0.75 -12.26 9.28
CA CYS A 243 1.83 -11.45 9.81
C CYS A 243 1.41 -10.53 10.96
N TYR A 244 2.38 -10.10 11.78
CA TYR A 244 2.21 -9.07 12.79
C TYR A 244 3.49 -8.22 12.94
N TYR A 245 3.39 -7.08 13.62
CA TYR A 245 4.48 -6.10 13.71
C TYR A 245 4.90 -5.81 15.15
N THR A 246 6.20 -5.56 15.33
CA THR A 246 6.78 -5.03 16.58
C THR A 246 7.66 -3.82 16.28
N VAL A 247 7.78 -2.90 17.23
CA VAL A 247 8.58 -1.66 17.09
C VAL A 247 10.06 -1.81 17.45
N ASP A 248 10.49 -3.03 17.79
CA ASP A 248 11.87 -3.35 18.17
C ASP A 248 12.48 -4.37 17.20
N ALA A 249 13.82 -4.33 17.09
CA ALA A 249 14.60 -5.36 16.44
C ALA A 249 14.43 -6.73 17.16
N PRO A 250 14.47 -7.86 16.43
CA PRO A 250 14.37 -9.18 17.05
C PRO A 250 15.50 -9.38 18.06
N LYS A 251 15.17 -9.83 19.27
CA LYS A 251 16.19 -10.25 20.24
C LYS A 251 16.85 -11.51 19.69
N VAL A 252 18.08 -11.39 19.18
CA VAL A 252 18.89 -12.55 18.80
C VAL A 252 19.03 -13.43 20.03
N GLY A 253 18.46 -14.64 19.98
CA GLY A 253 18.61 -15.62 21.04
C GLY A 253 20.09 -15.86 21.27
N THR A 254 20.60 -15.45 22.44
CA THR A 254 21.87 -15.97 22.95
C THR A 254 21.75 -17.48 22.96
N LYS A 255 22.42 -18.15 22.00
CA LYS A 255 22.71 -19.58 22.14
C LYS A 255 23.40 -19.71 23.50
N LEU A 256 22.72 -20.33 24.45
CA LEU A 256 23.38 -20.87 25.62
C LEU A 256 24.37 -21.90 25.07
N SER A 257 25.65 -21.54 25.09
CA SER A 257 26.76 -22.46 24.87
C SER A 257 26.65 -23.62 25.89
N PRO A 258 27.02 -24.85 25.49
CA PRO A 258 26.73 -26.07 26.24
C PRO A 258 27.28 -26.09 27.67
#